data_AF-S7PUY1-F1
#
_entry.id   AF-S7PUY1-F1
#
_cell.length_a   1.000
_cell.length_b   1.000
_cell.length_c   1.000
_cell.angle_alpha   90.00
_cell.angle_beta   90.00
_cell.angle_gamma   90.00
#
_symmetry.space_group_name_H-M   'P 1'
#
loop_
_entity.id
_entity.type
_entity.pdbx_description
1 polymer ?
#
loop_
_entity_poly.entity_id
_entity_poly.type
_entity_poly.pdbx_seq_one_letter_code
_entity_poly.pdbx_strand_id
1 'polypeptide(L)'
;DGTLTDSIAAVEAAWGKVAKDIGQDPKHVIAATHGKRAIDNLAEFKPDIKKHEMDDAVRQFEETILYFADAYNLHGPGSQPSTPGSWTPMVSTPLSSGAAT
;
A
#
# COMPACT_ATOMS: atom_id res chain seq x y z
N ASP A 1 -2.13 -5.33 -18.80
CA ASP A 1 -1.52 -4.01 -19.00
C ASP A 1 -2.18 -3.03 -18.03
N GLY A 2 -1.72 -3.07 -16.78
CA GLY A 2 -2.33 -2.39 -15.62
C GLY A 2 -1.56 -1.15 -15.14
N THR A 3 -0.40 -0.90 -15.75
CA THR A 3 0.62 0.06 -15.30
C THR A 3 0.13 1.48 -15.06
N LEU A 4 -0.89 1.94 -15.80
CA LEU A 4 -1.43 3.29 -15.64
C LEU A 4 -2.50 3.39 -14.54
N THR A 5 -3.36 2.37 -14.43
CA THR A 5 -4.39 2.30 -13.38
C THR A 5 -3.78 2.05 -12.01
N ASP A 6 -2.76 1.19 -11.94
CA ASP A 6 -2.03 0.88 -10.70
C ASP A 6 -1.32 2.13 -10.16
N SER A 7 -0.82 3.00 -11.06
CA SER A 7 -0.18 4.26 -10.70
C SER A 7 -1.17 5.31 -10.17
N ILE A 8 -2.39 5.37 -10.72
CA ILE A 8 -3.42 6.32 -10.26
C ILE A 8 -3.94 5.90 -8.89
N ALA A 9 -4.26 4.62 -8.69
CA ALA A 9 -4.74 4.10 -7.42
C ALA A 9 -3.71 4.30 -6.29
N ALA A 10 -2.42 4.15 -6.58
CA ALA A 10 -1.34 4.42 -5.63
C ALA A 10 -1.25 5.90 -5.23
N VAL A 11 -1.42 6.82 -6.20
CA VAL A 11 -1.44 8.26 -5.93
C VAL A 11 -2.66 8.65 -5.09
N GLU A 12 -3.84 8.11 -5.39
CA GLU A 12 -5.05 8.33 -4.59
C GLU A 12 -4.89 7.79 -3.17
N ALA A 13 -4.26 6.62 -3.00
CA ALA A 13 -3.97 6.04 -1.69
C ALA A 13 -2.99 6.90 -0.88
N ALA A 14 -1.95 7.43 -1.52
CA ALA A 14 -1.00 8.35 -0.89
C ALA A 14 -1.68 9.64 -0.42
N TRP A 15 -2.52 10.26 -1.26
CA TRP A 15 -3.31 11.43 -0.85
C TRP A 15 -4.34 11.10 0.23
N GLY A 16 -4.96 9.92 0.17
CA GLY A 16 -5.86 9.45 1.21
C GLY A 16 -5.17 9.27 2.56
N LYS A 17 -3.88 8.90 2.58
CA LYS A 17 -3.07 8.91 3.80
C LYS A 17 -2.85 10.34 4.29
N VAL A 18 -2.41 11.26 3.42
CA VAL A 18 -2.19 12.67 3.80
C VAL A 18 -3.47 13.30 4.36
N ALA A 19 -4.63 13.04 3.75
CA ALA A 19 -5.92 13.52 4.21
C ALA A 19 -6.23 13.07 5.65
N LYS A 20 -5.98 11.79 5.96
CA LYS A 20 -6.13 11.27 7.32
C LYS A 20 -5.16 11.93 8.30
N ASP A 21 -3.92 12.15 7.89
CA ASP A 21 -2.89 12.77 8.72
C ASP A 21 -3.25 14.23 9.09
N ILE A 22 -3.97 14.96 8.21
CA ILE A 22 -4.44 16.33 8.46
C ILE A 22 -5.89 16.41 8.95
N GLY A 23 -6.55 15.27 9.18
CA GLY A 23 -7.94 15.22 9.64
C GLY A 23 -9.00 15.69 8.61
N GLN A 24 -8.69 15.66 7.32
CA GLN A 24 -9.61 15.99 6.23
C GLN A 24 -10.20 14.75 5.55
N ASP A 25 -11.30 14.94 4.82
CA ASP A 25 -11.92 13.88 4.04
C ASP A 25 -11.02 13.47 2.85
N PRO A 26 -10.67 12.17 2.71
CA PRO A 26 -9.84 11.68 1.62
C PRO A 26 -10.39 12.00 0.23
N LYS A 27 -11.71 11.92 0.01
CA LYS A 27 -12.29 12.17 -1.32
C LYS A 27 -12.16 13.64 -1.71
N HIS A 28 -12.34 14.54 -0.73
CA HIS A 28 -12.14 15.96 -0.94
C HIS A 28 -10.69 16.29 -1.32
N VAL A 29 -9.71 15.76 -0.57
CA VAL A 29 -8.28 16.00 -0.83
C VAL A 29 -7.86 15.41 -2.17
N ILE A 30 -8.27 14.19 -2.50
CA ILE A 30 -7.96 13.55 -3.79
C ILE A 30 -8.53 14.37 -4.96
N ALA A 31 -9.78 14.83 -4.85
CA ALA A 31 -10.39 15.66 -5.90
C ALA A 31 -9.70 17.02 -6.07
N ALA A 32 -9.27 17.64 -4.96
CA ALA A 32 -8.62 18.95 -4.97
C ALA A 32 -7.17 18.93 -5.49
N THR A 33 -6.51 17.76 -5.42
CA THR A 33 -5.11 17.58 -5.80
C THR A 33 -4.93 17.14 -7.26
N HIS A 34 -6.00 16.65 -7.89
CA HIS A 34 -5.97 16.07 -9.23
C HIS A 34 -5.45 17.08 -10.27
N GLY A 35 -4.39 16.71 -10.99
CA GLY A 35 -3.79 17.53 -12.06
C GLY A 35 -2.90 18.69 -11.60
N LYS A 36 -2.70 18.88 -10.30
CA LYS A 36 -1.72 19.84 -9.73
C LYS A 36 -0.42 19.13 -9.34
N ARG A 37 0.67 19.88 -9.20
CA ARG A 37 1.93 19.32 -8.71
C ARG A 37 1.82 18.98 -7.22
N ALA A 38 2.50 17.92 -6.80
CA ALA A 38 2.52 17.50 -5.40
C ALA A 38 3.03 18.60 -4.46
N ILE A 39 4.04 19.36 -4.87
CA ILE A 39 4.60 20.48 -4.09
C ILE A 39 3.58 21.59 -3.81
N ASP A 40 2.80 21.98 -4.83
CA ASP A 40 1.81 23.05 -4.69
C ASP A 40 0.68 22.60 -3.75
N ASN A 41 0.24 21.35 -3.91
CA ASN A 41 -0.76 20.74 -3.04
C ASN A 41 -0.26 20.57 -1.60
N LEU A 42 0.98 20.12 -1.39
CA LEU A 42 1.55 19.97 -0.05
C LEU A 42 1.67 21.33 0.66
N ALA A 43 2.04 22.38 -0.07
CA ALA A 43 2.04 23.74 0.46
C ALA A 43 0.63 24.22 0.85
N GLU A 44 -0.40 23.83 0.09
CA GLU A 44 -1.81 24.17 0.35
C GLU A 44 -2.39 23.40 1.55
N PHE A 45 -2.16 22.09 1.62
CA PHE A 45 -2.74 21.21 2.64
C PHE A 45 -1.93 21.11 3.93
N LYS A 46 -0.63 21.40 3.89
CA LYS A 46 0.29 21.34 5.03
C LYS A 46 1.11 22.64 5.11
N PRO A 47 0.46 23.77 5.44
CA PRO A 47 1.13 25.08 5.53
C PRO A 47 2.20 25.13 6.64
N ASP A 48 2.19 24.17 7.57
CA ASP A 48 3.19 24.05 8.64
C ASP A 48 4.57 23.58 8.13
N ILE A 49 4.65 23.02 6.91
CA ILE A 49 5.92 22.62 6.30
C ILE A 49 6.72 23.87 5.94
N LYS A 50 7.93 23.99 6.49
CA LYS A 50 8.82 25.11 6.15
C LYS A 50 9.36 24.95 4.73
N LYS A 51 9.68 26.07 4.07
CA LYS A 51 10.21 26.07 2.68
C LYS A 51 11.40 25.13 2.46
N HIS A 52 12.31 25.03 3.42
CA HIS A 52 13.49 24.16 3.31
C HIS A 52 13.19 22.67 3.57
N GLU A 53 12.03 22.36 4.16
CA GLU A 53 11.56 20.99 4.42
C GLU A 53 10.61 20.52 3.30
N MET A 54 10.24 21.42 2.37
CA MET A 54 9.27 21.12 1.32
C MET A 54 9.81 20.07 0.33
N ASP A 55 11.08 20.17 -0.05
CA ASP A 55 11.70 19.19 -0.95
C ASP A 55 11.73 17.79 -0.31
N ASP A 56 12.04 17.70 0.98
CA ASP A 56 11.99 16.46 1.74
C ASP A 56 10.56 15.91 1.87
N ALA A 57 9.57 16.78 2.06
CA ALA A 57 8.17 16.39 2.13
C ALA A 57 7.64 15.85 0.79
N VAL A 58 8.05 16.46 -0.33
CA VAL A 58 7.74 15.95 -1.68
C VAL A 58 8.39 14.57 -1.88
N ARG A 59 9.66 14.42 -1.49
CA ARG A 59 10.37 13.13 -1.56
C ARG A 59 9.66 12.04 -0.76
N GLN A 60 9.25 12.33 0.47
CA GLN A 60 8.49 11.37 1.31
C GLN A 60 7.12 11.03 0.72
N PHE A 61 6.47 12.00 0.09
CA PHE A 61 5.20 11.77 -0.59
C PHE A 61 5.37 10.83 -1.80
N GLU A 62 6.40 11.03 -2.62
CA GLU A 62 6.74 10.14 -3.74
C GLU A 62 7.10 8.73 -3.27
N GLU A 63 7.88 8.60 -2.18
CA GLU A 63 8.16 7.31 -1.54
C GLU A 63 6.88 6.61 -1.07
N THR A 64 5.90 7.37 -0.57
CA THR A 64 4.59 6.83 -0.16
C THR A 64 3.80 6.31 -1.37
N ILE A 65 3.85 7.00 -2.51
CA ILE A 65 3.23 6.53 -3.76
C ILE A 65 3.86 5.21 -4.20
N LEU A 66 5.19 5.13 -4.20
CA LEU A 66 5.92 3.89 -4.54
C LEU A 66 5.55 2.74 -3.61
N TYR A 67 5.45 2.98 -2.30
CA TYR A 67 5.01 1.99 -1.33
C TYR A 67 3.62 1.43 -1.65
N PHE A 68 2.65 2.30 -1.96
CA PHE A 68 1.32 1.85 -2.34
C PHE A 68 1.31 1.12 -3.68
N ALA A 69 2.06 1.60 -4.68
CA ALA A 69 2.18 0.93 -5.97
C ALA A 69 2.75 -0.49 -5.82
N ASP A 70 3.80 -0.67 -5.00
CA ASP A 70 4.38 -1.98 -4.71
C ASP A 70 3.41 -2.89 -3.96
N ALA A 71 2.72 -2.36 -2.94
CA ALA A 71 1.68 -3.10 -2.22
C ALA A 71 0.54 -3.55 -3.14
N TYR A 72 0.14 -2.73 -4.11
CA TYR A 72 -0.84 -3.09 -5.14
C TYR A 72 -0.30 -4.17 -6.09
N ASN A 73 0.98 -4.12 -6.48
CA ASN A 73 1.58 -5.18 -7.28
C ASN A 73 1.67 -6.51 -6.51
N LEU A 74 1.96 -6.46 -5.20
CA LEU A 74 2.08 -7.64 -4.35
C LEU A 74 0.71 -8.23 -3.94
N HIS A 75 -0.32 -7.40 -3.74
CA HIS A 75 -1.62 -7.79 -3.18
C HIS A 75 -2.86 -7.44 -4.03
N GLY A 76 -2.67 -6.99 -5.28
CA GLY A 76 -3.74 -6.56 -6.17
C GLY A 76 -4.70 -7.68 -6.61
N PRO A 77 -5.85 -7.35 -7.23
CA PRO A 77 -6.84 -8.33 -7.69
C PRO A 77 -6.27 -9.18 -8.84
N GLY A 78 -5.69 -10.33 -8.48
CA GLY A 78 -4.94 -11.20 -9.37
C GLY A 78 -3.67 -11.78 -8.74
N SER A 79 -3.19 -11.15 -7.66
CA SER A 79 -2.11 -11.68 -6.83
C SER A 79 -2.66 -12.88 -6.06
N GLN A 80 -2.52 -14.07 -6.66
CA GLN A 80 -2.63 -15.29 -5.88
C GLN A 80 -1.62 -15.18 -4.74
N PRO A 81 -2.02 -15.27 -3.46
CA PRO A 81 -1.04 -15.59 -2.45
C PRO A 81 -0.47 -16.94 -2.88
N SER A 82 0.79 -16.95 -3.33
CA SER A 82 1.57 -18.16 -3.49
C SER A 82 1.58 -18.84 -2.12
N THR A 83 0.56 -19.65 -1.87
CA THR A 83 0.50 -20.53 -0.72
C THR A 83 1.71 -21.42 -0.93
N PRO A 84 2.69 -21.49 -0.01
CA PRO A 84 3.61 -22.60 -0.03
C PRO A 84 2.76 -23.85 0.23
N GLY A 85 2.38 -24.50 -0.87
CA GLY A 85 1.66 -25.76 -0.85
C GLY A 85 2.49 -26.78 -0.07
N SER A 86 1.76 -27.56 0.73
CA SER A 86 2.22 -28.79 1.36
C SER A 86 3.17 -28.64 2.55
N TRP A 87 2.64 -28.12 3.66
CA TRP A 87 2.92 -28.79 4.92
C TRP A 87 2.18 -30.13 4.88
N THR A 88 2.94 -31.18 4.63
CA THR A 88 2.51 -32.56 4.83
C THR A 88 1.86 -32.68 6.20
N PRO A 89 0.63 -33.22 6.34
CA PRO A 89 0.16 -33.62 7.64
C PRO A 89 1.06 -34.77 8.08
N MET A 90 1.86 -34.51 9.12
CA MET A 90 2.57 -35.54 9.86
C MET A 90 1.56 -36.63 10.22
N VAL A 91 1.67 -37.77 9.54
CA VAL A 91 0.96 -39.00 9.88
C VAL A 91 1.20 -39.28 11.35
N SER A 92 0.15 -39.12 12.16
CA SER A 92 0.15 -39.59 13.54
C SER A 92 -0.01 -41.10 13.48
N THR A 93 1.09 -41.81 13.62
CA THR A 93 1.10 -43.26 13.82
C THR A 93 0.72 -43.56 15.27
N PRO A 94 -0.41 -44.22 15.58
CA PRO A 94 -0.47 -45.07 16.76
C PRO A 94 0.03 -46.46 16.36
N LEU A 95 1.15 -46.83 16.97
CA LEU A 95 1.74 -48.16 17.02
C LEU A 95 0.69 -49.18 17.49
N SER A 96 0.12 -49.95 16.56
CA SER A 96 -0.72 -51.10 16.89
C SER A 96 0.17 -52.25 17.35
N SER A 97 0.19 -52.50 18.66
CA SER A 97 0.77 -53.70 19.26
C SER A 97 -0.26 -54.84 19.24
N GLY A 98 0.19 -56.04 18.87
CA GLY A 98 -0.58 -57.30 18.94
C GLY A 98 -0.35 -58.16 17.70
N ALA A 99 0.82 -58.78 17.55
CA ALA A 99 1.19 -60.09 18.12
C ALA A 99 0.36 -61.25 17.55
N ALA A 100 1.07 -62.12 16.83
CA ALA A 100 0.61 -63.35 16.20
C ALA A 100 0.21 -64.43 17.22
N THR A 101 -0.80 -65.23 16.90
CA THR A 101 -0.67 -66.67 16.59
C THR A 101 -1.99 -67.22 16.06
#